data_AF-P43056-F1
#
_entry.id   AF-P43056-F1
#
_cell.length_a   1.000
_cell.length_b   1.000
_cell.length_c   1.000
_cell.angle_alpha   90.00
_cell.angle_beta   90.00
_cell.angle_gamma   90.00
#
_symmetry.space_group_name_H-M   'P 1'
#
loop_
_entity.id
_entity.type
_entity.pdbx_description
1 polymer ?
#
loop_
_entity_poly.entity_id
_entity_poly.type
_entity_poly.pdbx_seq_one_letter_code
_entity_poly.pdbx_strand_id
1 'polypeptide(L)'
;MKKGKAKETKTIDVDKQEKKSVRIRRVKTGFLFSGILIPLVCVVAIPLSLNKNYSLKRTKYFTDDRTLYSIDKNTIKENNKTYKVITLTSKSLNVSDIMSESARYMNIPQKSFNNSVTYSNKINIRTNTNLLKNTKINETKVTKITNSNQTIFKLDLIQLWNEINSKSNNKISEFDFLSNIESINNAMTYSYIKNNKLFYFDNKQGYSGYIIQKFFENFDVEIRKENLKNKNVNVLEAFISSTIELNESLTEIKKITFDTKITLKYEI
;
A
#
# COMPACT_ATOMS: atom_id res chain seq x y z
N MET A 1 16.92 -104.94 -27.30
CA MET A 1 17.53 -103.64 -27.65
C MET A 1 16.92 -102.52 -26.80
N LYS A 2 17.64 -101.95 -25.83
CA LYS A 2 17.24 -100.70 -25.14
C LYS A 2 18.49 -99.84 -24.95
N LYS A 3 18.36 -98.57 -25.36
CA LYS A 3 19.41 -97.58 -25.58
C LYS A 3 19.92 -96.97 -24.28
N GLY A 4 21.23 -96.75 -24.21
CA GLY A 4 21.93 -96.09 -23.11
C GLY A 4 21.67 -94.59 -23.02
N LYS A 5 21.73 -94.07 -21.79
CA LYS A 5 21.69 -92.64 -21.46
C LYS A 5 23.11 -92.09 -21.43
N ALA A 6 23.38 -91.07 -22.25
CA ALA A 6 24.57 -90.24 -22.17
C ALA A 6 24.17 -88.79 -21.83
N LYS A 7 25.06 -88.14 -21.09
CA LYS A 7 24.97 -86.84 -20.42
C LYS A 7 24.75 -85.68 -21.40
N GLU A 8 23.86 -84.75 -21.05
CA GLU A 8 23.86 -83.39 -21.62
C GLU A 8 24.58 -82.42 -20.70
N THR A 9 25.59 -81.79 -21.27
CA THR A 9 26.46 -80.77 -20.67
C THR A 9 25.68 -79.46 -20.52
N LYS A 10 25.66 -78.88 -19.32
CA LYS A 10 25.16 -77.52 -19.08
C LYS A 10 26.13 -76.50 -19.68
N THR A 11 25.77 -75.89 -20.79
CA THR A 11 26.36 -74.62 -21.24
C THR A 11 25.80 -73.50 -20.36
N ILE A 12 26.69 -72.88 -19.59
CA ILE A 12 26.39 -71.72 -18.74
C ILE A 12 26.22 -70.49 -19.66
N ASP A 13 25.06 -69.83 -19.57
CA ASP A 13 24.74 -68.54 -20.22
C ASP A 13 25.67 -67.43 -19.71
N VAL A 14 26.88 -67.32 -20.29
CA VAL A 14 27.85 -66.24 -20.02
C VAL A 14 27.24 -64.85 -20.33
N ASP A 15 26.33 -64.77 -21.31
CA ASP A 15 25.69 -63.53 -21.76
C ASP A 15 24.71 -62.89 -20.75
N LYS A 16 24.13 -63.68 -19.82
CA LYS A 16 23.18 -63.15 -18.83
C LYS A 16 23.87 -62.48 -17.64
N GLN A 17 25.10 -62.86 -17.30
CA GLN A 17 25.86 -62.22 -16.23
C GLN A 17 26.43 -60.87 -16.67
N GLU A 18 26.90 -60.72 -17.91
CA GLU A 18 27.39 -59.45 -18.44
C GLU A 18 26.29 -58.38 -18.55
N LYS A 19 25.07 -58.74 -19.00
CA LYS A 19 23.95 -57.78 -19.06
C LYS A 19 23.53 -57.25 -17.67
N LYS A 20 23.67 -58.05 -16.60
CA LYS A 20 23.40 -57.60 -15.22
C LYS A 20 24.48 -56.64 -14.72
N SER A 21 25.76 -56.87 -15.03
CA SER A 21 26.87 -56.02 -14.57
C SER A 21 26.83 -54.61 -15.20
N VAL A 22 26.47 -54.50 -16.49
CA VAL A 22 26.31 -53.20 -17.19
C VAL A 22 25.15 -52.38 -16.60
N ARG A 23 24.03 -53.02 -16.26
CA ARG A 23 22.85 -52.33 -15.68
C ARG A 23 23.16 -51.79 -14.28
N ILE A 24 23.85 -52.56 -13.44
CA ILE A 24 24.30 -52.10 -12.11
C ILE A 24 25.30 -50.95 -12.24
N ARG A 25 26.21 -50.98 -13.22
CA ARG A 25 27.17 -49.89 -13.47
C ARG A 25 26.46 -48.60 -13.86
N ARG A 26 25.46 -48.65 -14.75
CA ARG A 26 24.64 -47.47 -15.12
C ARG A 26 23.88 -46.87 -13.93
N VAL A 27 23.31 -47.71 -13.06
CA VAL A 27 22.60 -47.24 -11.86
C VAL A 27 23.57 -46.58 -10.88
N LYS A 28 24.76 -47.16 -10.64
CA LYS A 28 25.79 -46.56 -9.79
C LYS A 28 26.31 -45.23 -10.37
N THR A 29 26.52 -45.15 -11.68
CA THR A 29 26.91 -43.90 -12.34
C THR A 29 25.81 -42.84 -12.27
N GLY A 30 24.53 -43.23 -12.43
CA GLY A 30 23.40 -42.33 -12.24
C GLY A 30 23.32 -41.77 -10.81
N PHE A 31 23.56 -42.62 -9.80
CA PHE A 31 23.59 -42.20 -8.39
C PHE A 31 24.75 -41.24 -8.09
N LEU A 32 25.92 -41.46 -8.70
CA LEU A 32 27.07 -40.55 -8.62
C LEU A 32 26.76 -39.19 -9.27
N PHE A 33 26.11 -39.16 -10.44
CA PHE A 33 25.71 -37.90 -11.08
C PHE A 33 24.64 -37.14 -10.28
N SER A 34 23.64 -37.83 -9.70
CA SER A 34 22.69 -37.18 -8.78
C SER A 34 23.38 -36.65 -7.51
N GLY A 35 24.40 -37.37 -7.02
CA GLY A 35 25.21 -36.96 -5.87
C GLY A 35 26.04 -35.70 -6.12
N ILE A 36 26.35 -35.35 -7.38
CA ILE A 36 27.05 -34.12 -7.74
C ILE A 36 26.05 -32.99 -8.07
N LEU A 37 24.97 -33.29 -8.80
CA LEU A 37 23.97 -32.31 -9.21
C LEU A 37 23.17 -31.73 -8.04
N ILE A 38 22.79 -32.54 -7.05
CA ILE A 38 22.00 -32.08 -5.91
C ILE A 38 22.79 -31.05 -5.08
N PRO A 39 24.06 -31.28 -4.68
CA PRO A 39 24.86 -30.26 -4.02
C PRO A 39 25.04 -28.99 -4.86
N LEU A 40 25.24 -29.11 -6.17
CA LEU A 40 25.43 -27.94 -7.05
C LEU A 40 24.17 -27.08 -7.14
N VAL A 41 23.00 -27.71 -7.26
CA VAL A 41 21.70 -27.01 -7.21
C VAL A 41 21.48 -26.41 -5.82
N CYS A 42 21.81 -27.11 -4.74
CA CYS A 42 21.70 -26.60 -3.37
C CYS A 42 22.64 -25.41 -3.12
N VAL A 43 23.87 -25.42 -3.63
CA VAL A 43 24.83 -24.31 -3.48
C VAL A 43 24.36 -23.03 -4.19
N VAL A 44 23.56 -23.14 -5.25
CA VAL A 44 22.98 -21.99 -5.95
C VAL A 44 21.63 -21.60 -5.34
N ALA A 45 20.75 -22.58 -5.12
CA ALA A 45 19.39 -22.36 -4.66
C ALA A 45 19.32 -21.93 -3.19
N ILE A 46 20.21 -22.42 -2.31
CA ILE A 46 20.19 -22.05 -0.89
C ILE A 46 20.53 -20.56 -0.72
N PRO A 47 21.63 -20.00 -1.25
CA PRO A 47 21.88 -18.56 -1.23
C PRO A 47 20.78 -17.76 -1.93
N LEU A 48 20.25 -18.22 -3.07
CA LEU A 48 19.11 -17.55 -3.73
C LEU A 48 17.82 -17.58 -2.89
N SER A 49 17.60 -18.63 -2.10
CA SER A 49 16.44 -18.76 -1.21
C SER A 49 16.61 -18.00 0.10
N LEU A 50 17.85 -17.86 0.59
CA LEU A 50 18.20 -17.07 1.76
C LEU A 50 18.31 -15.57 1.42
N ASN A 51 18.76 -15.21 0.21
CA ASN A 51 18.73 -13.85 -0.34
C ASN A 51 17.38 -13.47 -0.98
N LYS A 52 16.44 -14.42 -1.10
CA LYS A 52 15.03 -14.05 -1.14
C LYS A 52 14.69 -13.56 0.27
N ASN A 53 15.11 -12.33 0.57
CA ASN A 53 14.37 -11.46 1.46
C ASN A 53 12.91 -11.74 1.17
N TYR A 54 12.23 -12.32 2.17
CA TYR A 54 10.80 -12.60 2.16
C TYR A 54 10.15 -11.68 1.14
N SER A 55 9.62 -12.22 0.04
CA SER A 55 8.76 -11.44 -0.82
C SER A 55 7.47 -11.22 -0.03
N LEU A 56 7.54 -10.38 1.00
CA LEU A 56 6.46 -9.56 1.47
C LEU A 56 5.89 -8.99 0.18
N LYS A 57 4.76 -9.56 -0.28
CA LYS A 57 4.08 -9.10 -1.49
C LYS A 57 4.03 -7.59 -1.35
N ARG A 58 4.77 -6.87 -2.21
CA ARG A 58 4.88 -5.41 -2.13
C ARG A 58 3.45 -4.88 -2.00
N THR A 59 3.18 -4.21 -0.89
CA THR A 59 1.87 -3.65 -0.62
C THR A 59 1.48 -2.76 -1.78
N LYS A 60 0.36 -3.06 -2.44
CA LYS A 60 -0.12 -2.27 -3.57
C LYS A 60 -1.03 -1.17 -3.07
N TYR A 61 -0.97 -0.02 -3.74
CA TYR A 61 -1.82 1.13 -3.46
C TYR A 61 -2.39 1.64 -4.77
N PHE A 62 -3.57 2.24 -4.68
CA PHE A 62 -4.03 3.17 -5.70
C PHE A 62 -3.36 4.50 -5.45
N THR A 63 -2.65 5.02 -6.45
CA THR A 63 -1.82 6.22 -6.30
C THR A 63 -2.56 7.45 -6.82
N ASP A 64 -2.14 8.61 -6.31
CA ASP A 64 -2.59 9.92 -6.74
C ASP A 64 -1.91 10.42 -8.05
N ASP A 65 -1.31 9.52 -8.82
CA ASP A 65 -0.62 9.85 -10.08
C ASP A 65 -1.58 10.37 -11.16
N ARG A 66 -2.86 9.99 -11.10
CA ARG A 66 -3.91 10.40 -12.05
C ARG A 66 -4.79 11.52 -11.49
N THR A 67 -4.23 12.37 -10.63
CA THR A 67 -4.97 13.50 -10.06
C THR A 67 -4.82 14.76 -10.92
N LEU A 68 -5.86 15.61 -10.88
CA LEU A 68 -5.78 16.97 -11.40
C LEU A 68 -4.98 17.80 -10.40
N TYR A 69 -3.69 17.96 -10.68
CA TYR A 69 -2.77 18.75 -9.87
C TYR A 69 -2.64 20.16 -10.45
N SER A 70 -2.77 21.17 -9.61
CA SER A 70 -2.57 22.56 -10.01
C SER A 70 -1.77 23.34 -8.96
N ILE A 71 -1.00 24.31 -9.45
CA ILE A 71 -0.25 25.26 -8.63
C ILE A 71 -0.71 26.65 -9.04
N ASP A 72 -1.20 27.41 -8.08
CA ASP A 72 -1.50 28.83 -8.23
C ASP A 72 -0.47 29.64 -7.44
N LYS A 73 0.04 30.72 -8.04
CA LYS A 73 1.07 31.60 -7.46
C LYS A 73 0.62 33.04 -7.63
N ASN A 74 0.38 33.70 -6.51
CA ASN A 74 -0.05 35.09 -6.48
C ASN A 74 0.91 35.94 -5.63
N THR A 75 0.99 37.23 -5.93
CA THR A 75 1.74 38.20 -5.14
C THR A 75 0.77 39.17 -4.49
N ILE A 76 0.93 39.39 -3.20
CA ILE A 76 0.09 40.30 -2.40
C ILE A 76 0.97 41.29 -1.65
N LYS A 77 0.48 42.52 -1.46
CA LYS A 77 1.12 43.55 -0.64
C LYS A 77 0.30 43.75 0.62
N GLU A 78 0.95 43.64 1.78
CA GLU A 78 0.36 43.88 3.10
C GLU A 78 1.39 44.58 3.98
N ASN A 79 0.98 45.62 4.71
CA ASN A 79 1.83 46.33 5.69
C ASN A 79 3.22 46.72 5.15
N ASN A 80 3.27 47.29 3.93
CA ASN A 80 4.50 47.67 3.21
C ASN A 80 5.47 46.52 2.89
N LYS A 81 5.05 45.27 3.08
CA LYS A 81 5.81 44.07 2.71
C LYS A 81 5.14 43.38 1.52
N THR A 82 5.96 42.74 0.70
CA THR A 82 5.47 41.95 -0.43
C THR A 82 5.55 40.47 -0.06
N TYR A 83 4.44 39.76 -0.24
CA TYR A 83 4.37 38.33 0.00
C TYR A 83 4.03 37.60 -1.28
N LYS A 84 4.57 36.41 -1.41
CA LYS A 84 4.14 35.43 -2.40
C LYS A 84 3.30 34.36 -1.72
N VAL A 85 2.15 34.07 -2.32
CA VAL A 85 1.23 33.02 -1.91
C VAL A 85 1.29 31.91 -2.94
N ILE A 86 1.51 30.68 -2.48
CA ILE A 86 1.53 29.49 -3.32
C ILE A 86 0.45 28.56 -2.81
N THR A 87 -0.50 28.22 -3.68
CA THR A 87 -1.53 27.23 -3.41
C THR A 87 -1.32 26.03 -4.32
N LEU A 88 -1.08 24.87 -3.71
CA LEU A 88 -0.99 23.59 -4.39
C LEU A 88 -2.26 22.82 -4.08
N THR A 89 -2.94 22.37 -5.13
CA THR A 89 -4.17 21.59 -5.03
C THR A 89 -4.05 20.32 -5.85
N SER A 90 -4.61 19.23 -5.33
CA SER A 90 -4.85 18.00 -6.07
C SER A 90 -6.28 17.55 -5.83
N LYS A 91 -6.95 17.20 -6.93
CA LYS A 91 -8.27 16.56 -6.90
C LYS A 91 -8.19 15.25 -7.65
N SER A 92 -8.50 14.15 -6.97
CA SER A 92 -8.61 12.88 -7.67
C SER A 92 -9.82 12.87 -8.58
N LEU A 93 -9.65 12.20 -9.71
CA LEU A 93 -10.78 11.70 -10.47
C LEU A 93 -11.55 10.67 -9.62
N ASN A 94 -12.61 10.09 -10.20
CA ASN A 94 -13.29 9.01 -9.51
C ASN A 94 -12.31 7.85 -9.24
N VAL A 95 -12.12 7.53 -7.96
CA VAL A 95 -11.30 6.41 -7.51
C VAL A 95 -12.14 5.34 -6.80
N SER A 96 -13.42 5.19 -7.16
CA SER A 96 -14.28 4.11 -6.63
C SER A 96 -13.67 2.71 -6.81
N ASP A 97 -12.80 2.53 -7.82
CA ASP A 97 -12.07 1.29 -8.09
C ASP A 97 -11.10 0.88 -6.97
N ILE A 98 -10.83 1.76 -5.99
CA ILE A 98 -10.10 1.38 -4.77
C ILE A 98 -10.87 0.34 -3.96
N MET A 99 -12.19 0.26 -4.14
CA MET A 99 -13.09 -0.64 -3.43
C MET A 99 -13.24 -1.98 -4.17
N SER A 100 -13.68 -3.01 -3.46
CA SER A 100 -14.05 -4.29 -4.04
C SER A 100 -15.19 -4.12 -5.04
N GLU A 101 -15.16 -4.84 -6.17
CA GLU A 101 -16.15 -4.72 -7.25
C GLU A 101 -17.58 -5.09 -6.82
N SER A 102 -17.71 -6.02 -5.86
CA SER A 102 -18.99 -6.46 -5.32
C SER A 102 -19.00 -6.39 -3.80
N ALA A 103 -20.13 -5.98 -3.22
CA ALA A 103 -20.33 -6.04 -1.78
C ALA A 103 -20.20 -7.49 -1.26
N ARG A 104 -19.43 -7.66 -0.20
CA ARG A 104 -19.44 -8.90 0.60
C ARG A 104 -20.51 -8.77 1.66
N TYR A 105 -20.97 -9.90 2.22
CA TYR A 105 -21.96 -9.88 3.29
C TYR A 105 -21.57 -10.76 4.48
N MET A 106 -22.09 -10.39 5.64
CA MET A 106 -22.07 -11.23 6.84
C MET A 106 -23.37 -11.07 7.62
N ASN A 107 -23.77 -12.12 8.35
CA ASN A 107 -24.86 -12.01 9.31
C ASN A 107 -24.39 -11.14 10.48
N ILE A 108 -25.18 -10.14 10.86
CA ILE A 108 -24.69 -9.07 11.73
C ILE A 108 -24.93 -9.41 13.21
N PRO A 109 -23.91 -9.21 14.08
CA PRO A 109 -24.16 -8.74 15.43
C PRO A 109 -24.53 -7.25 15.40
N GLN A 110 -25.54 -6.79 16.16
CA GLN A 110 -26.04 -5.40 16.17
C GLN A 110 -24.95 -4.32 15.96
N LYS A 111 -25.11 -3.47 14.94
CA LYS A 111 -24.30 -2.26 14.74
C LYS A 111 -25.07 -1.00 15.14
N SER A 112 -24.34 0.06 15.48
CA SER A 112 -24.89 1.37 15.84
C SER A 112 -25.49 2.15 14.66
N PHE A 113 -25.08 1.87 13.42
CA PHE A 113 -25.49 2.63 12.23
C PHE A 113 -25.90 1.72 11.08
N ASN A 114 -26.96 2.12 10.36
CA ASN A 114 -27.40 1.44 9.14
C ASN A 114 -26.39 1.59 8.01
N ASN A 115 -25.77 2.76 7.84
CA ASN A 115 -24.76 3.04 6.82
C ASN A 115 -23.56 3.73 7.46
N SER A 116 -22.35 3.29 7.16
CA SER A 116 -21.14 3.87 7.72
C SER A 116 -19.92 3.67 6.82
N VAL A 117 -18.96 4.58 6.90
CA VAL A 117 -17.60 4.36 6.43
C VAL A 117 -16.69 4.23 7.63
N THR A 118 -16.00 3.10 7.73
CA THR A 118 -14.85 2.91 8.61
C THR A 118 -13.60 3.28 7.83
N TYR A 119 -12.72 4.11 8.36
CA TYR A 119 -11.51 4.54 7.66
C TYR A 119 -10.32 4.70 8.61
N SER A 120 -9.11 4.62 8.05
CA SER A 120 -7.87 4.95 8.74
C SER A 120 -6.97 5.78 7.83
N ASN A 121 -6.24 6.72 8.42
CA ASN A 121 -5.24 7.53 7.73
C ASN A 121 -3.88 7.24 8.33
N LYS A 122 -2.99 6.62 7.57
CA LYS A 122 -1.61 6.37 8.01
C LYS A 122 -0.66 7.35 7.32
N ILE A 123 -0.01 8.18 8.12
CA ILE A 123 0.95 9.17 7.63
C ILE A 123 2.36 8.62 7.76
N ASN A 124 3.11 8.68 6.67
CA ASN A 124 4.52 8.36 6.63
C ASN A 124 5.32 9.66 6.46
N ILE A 125 6.37 9.82 7.27
CA ILE A 125 7.21 11.02 7.30
C ILE A 125 8.66 10.59 7.14
N ARG A 126 9.44 11.34 6.35
CA ARG A 126 10.82 10.98 5.98
C ARG A 126 11.77 10.95 7.18
N THR A 127 11.55 11.82 8.15
CA THR A 127 12.36 11.89 9.37
C THR A 127 11.86 10.88 10.39
N ASN A 128 12.74 9.95 10.79
CA ASN A 128 12.48 8.92 11.81
C ASN A 128 12.51 9.55 13.21
N THR A 129 11.72 10.60 13.43
CA THR A 129 11.40 11.04 14.76
C THR A 129 10.38 10.05 15.30
N ASN A 130 10.73 9.36 16.39
CA ASN A 130 9.80 8.46 17.12
C ASN A 130 8.48 9.17 17.54
N LEU A 131 8.41 10.49 17.35
CA LEU A 131 7.26 11.37 17.54
C LEU A 131 5.97 10.89 16.85
N LEU A 132 6.07 10.30 15.67
CA LEU A 132 4.89 9.98 14.84
C LEU A 132 4.38 8.56 15.02
N LYS A 133 5.17 7.67 15.63
CA LYS A 133 4.74 6.27 15.83
C LYS A 133 3.57 6.15 16.81
N ASN A 134 3.41 7.11 17.72
CA ASN A 134 2.43 7.07 18.83
C ASN A 134 1.29 8.07 18.69
N THR A 135 1.13 8.72 17.54
CA THR A 135 0.08 9.71 17.34
C THR A 135 -1.24 9.04 16.95
N LYS A 136 -2.36 9.44 17.57
CA LYS A 136 -3.76 8.96 17.34
C LYS A 136 -4.23 8.99 15.87
N ILE A 137 -3.41 9.56 15.01
CA ILE A 137 -3.62 9.78 13.60
C ILE A 137 -3.86 8.47 12.86
N ASN A 138 -3.15 7.42 13.26
CA ASN A 138 -3.26 6.08 12.67
C ASN A 138 -4.47 5.29 13.21
N GLU A 139 -5.36 5.91 14.00
CA GLU A 139 -6.55 5.25 14.53
C GLU A 139 -7.60 5.05 13.45
N THR A 140 -8.37 3.97 13.62
CA THR A 140 -9.54 3.69 12.80
C THR A 140 -10.72 4.50 13.33
N LYS A 141 -11.37 5.27 12.45
CA LYS A 141 -12.55 6.09 12.75
C LYS A 141 -13.76 5.57 11.99
N VAL A 142 -14.94 5.88 12.49
CA VAL A 142 -16.22 5.51 11.84
C VAL A 142 -17.05 6.78 11.66
N THR A 143 -17.48 7.04 10.42
CA THR A 143 -18.41 8.12 10.08
C THR A 143 -19.73 7.51 9.63
N LYS A 144 -20.85 7.99 10.19
CA LYS A 144 -22.19 7.63 9.73
C LYS A 144 -22.47 8.27 8.37
N ILE A 145 -23.05 7.51 7.44
CA ILE A 145 -23.48 8.03 6.14
C ILE A 145 -25.00 8.24 6.16
N THR A 146 -25.42 9.48 5.92
CA THR A 146 -26.84 9.86 5.87
C THR A 146 -27.28 10.40 4.53
N ASN A 147 -26.34 10.93 3.73
CA ASN A 147 -26.62 11.53 2.43
C ASN A 147 -25.93 10.75 1.31
N SER A 148 -26.47 10.83 0.10
CA SER A 148 -25.89 10.20 -1.09
C SER A 148 -24.52 10.79 -1.43
N ASN A 149 -24.28 12.08 -1.18
CA ASN A 149 -22.98 12.72 -1.31
C ASN A 149 -22.53 13.24 0.06
N GLN A 150 -21.39 12.75 0.56
CA GLN A 150 -20.92 13.11 1.88
C GLN A 150 -19.40 13.09 2.00
N THR A 151 -18.84 14.08 2.67
CA THR A 151 -17.43 14.06 3.12
C THR A 151 -17.27 13.00 4.21
N ILE A 152 -16.44 11.99 3.96
CA ILE A 152 -16.11 10.93 4.91
C ILE A 152 -15.23 11.48 6.04
N PHE A 153 -14.20 12.24 5.65
CA PHE A 153 -13.26 12.87 6.55
C PHE A 153 -12.67 14.15 5.93
N LYS A 154 -12.24 15.05 6.81
CA LYS A 154 -11.32 16.14 6.51
C LYS A 154 -10.21 16.12 7.57
N LEU A 155 -9.01 15.79 7.13
CA LEU A 155 -7.80 15.80 7.94
C LEU A 155 -7.15 17.18 7.79
N ASP A 156 -7.26 18.00 8.82
CA ASP A 156 -6.54 19.26 8.93
C ASP A 156 -5.10 18.97 9.39
N LEU A 157 -4.13 19.23 8.52
CA LEU A 157 -2.72 18.93 8.77
C LEU A 157 -2.08 19.92 9.76
N ILE A 158 -2.67 21.11 9.94
CA ILE A 158 -2.23 22.12 10.91
C ILE A 158 -2.66 21.69 12.31
N GLN A 159 -3.93 21.29 12.44
CA GLN A 159 -4.43 20.73 13.70
C GLN A 159 -3.64 19.48 14.09
N LEU A 160 -3.33 18.65 13.10
CA LEU A 160 -2.51 17.47 13.29
C LEU A 160 -1.11 17.77 13.84
N TRP A 161 -0.45 18.76 13.23
CA TRP A 161 0.85 19.25 13.68
C TRP A 161 0.79 19.77 15.12
N ASN A 162 -0.26 20.53 15.47
CA ASN A 162 -0.50 21.00 16.84
C ASN A 162 -0.63 19.84 17.84
N GLU A 163 -1.38 18.79 17.47
CA GLU A 163 -1.52 17.60 18.31
C GLU A 163 -0.20 16.85 18.52
N ILE A 164 0.66 16.77 17.50
CA ILE A 164 1.99 16.15 17.60
C ILE A 164 2.90 16.99 18.51
N ASN A 165 2.98 18.30 18.25
CA ASN A 165 3.84 19.21 18.99
C ASN A 165 3.42 19.37 20.46
N SER A 166 2.12 19.29 20.78
CA SER A 166 1.65 19.35 22.17
C SER A 166 2.11 18.17 23.04
N LYS A 167 2.50 17.04 22.42
CA LYS A 167 2.97 15.83 23.09
C LYS A 167 4.50 15.66 23.00
N SER A 168 5.20 16.62 22.40
CA SER A 168 6.63 16.57 22.13
C SER A 168 7.40 17.62 22.91
N ASN A 169 8.56 17.24 23.44
CA ASN A 169 9.52 18.22 23.94
C ASN A 169 10.27 18.93 22.81
N ASN A 170 10.41 18.29 21.65
CA ASN A 170 11.06 18.87 20.46
C ASN A 170 9.98 19.32 19.48
N LYS A 171 9.66 20.61 19.51
CA LYS A 171 8.69 21.20 18.58
C LYS A 171 9.33 21.32 17.19
N ILE A 172 8.61 20.86 16.18
CA ILE A 172 8.94 21.10 14.76
C ILE A 172 8.12 22.27 14.25
N SER A 173 8.66 23.05 13.31
CA SER A 173 7.85 24.09 12.66
C SER A 173 6.76 23.44 11.80
N GLU A 174 5.69 24.18 11.53
CA GLU A 174 4.58 23.68 10.70
C GLU A 174 5.04 23.38 9.26
N PHE A 175 5.88 24.26 8.72
CA PHE A 175 6.48 24.06 7.41
C PHE A 175 7.41 22.84 7.36
N ASP A 176 8.22 22.63 8.41
CA ASP A 176 9.06 21.43 8.50
C ASP A 176 8.21 20.17 8.62
N PHE A 177 7.10 20.20 9.35
CA PHE A 177 6.18 19.08 9.41
C PHE A 177 5.64 18.72 8.04
N LEU A 178 5.03 19.68 7.32
CA LEU A 178 4.44 19.46 6.01
C LEU A 178 5.48 18.99 4.98
N SER A 179 6.67 19.60 4.96
CA SER A 179 7.74 19.26 4.01
C SER A 179 8.41 17.91 4.28
N ASN A 180 8.16 17.30 5.43
CA ASN A 180 8.64 15.96 5.74
C ASN A 180 7.59 14.86 5.51
N ILE A 181 6.33 15.20 5.21
CA ILE A 181 5.32 14.21 4.83
C ILE A 181 5.74 13.55 3.52
N GLU A 182 5.93 12.23 3.56
CA GLU A 182 6.28 11.42 2.40
C GLU A 182 5.01 10.92 1.69
N SER A 183 4.08 10.39 2.48
CA SER A 183 2.82 9.88 1.95
C SER A 183 1.75 9.80 3.03
N ILE A 184 0.49 9.84 2.59
CA ILE A 184 -0.67 9.55 3.43
C ILE A 184 -1.45 8.43 2.80
N ASN A 185 -1.54 7.30 3.51
CA ASN A 185 -2.28 6.12 3.11
C ASN A 185 -3.66 6.15 3.74
N ASN A 186 -4.70 6.18 2.93
CA ASN A 186 -6.07 6.05 3.35
C ASN A 186 -6.58 4.64 3.04
N ALA A 187 -7.08 3.95 4.06
CA ALA A 187 -7.82 2.71 3.90
C ALA A 187 -9.26 2.93 4.37
N MET A 188 -10.24 2.39 3.64
CA MET A 188 -11.64 2.52 4.02
C MET A 188 -12.47 1.28 3.72
N THR A 189 -13.53 1.11 4.51
CA THR A 189 -14.57 0.12 4.31
C THR A 189 -15.92 0.83 4.41
N TYR A 190 -16.70 0.79 3.34
CA TYR A 190 -18.09 1.25 3.35
C TYR A 190 -18.99 0.06 3.72
N SER A 191 -19.95 0.25 4.62
CA SER A 191 -20.90 -0.80 4.99
C SER A 191 -22.32 -0.27 5.15
N TYR A 192 -23.29 -1.11 4.78
CA TYR A 192 -24.72 -0.86 4.95
C TYR A 192 -25.47 -2.09 5.46
N ILE A 193 -26.62 -1.87 6.10
CA ILE A 193 -27.51 -2.93 6.61
C ILE A 193 -28.73 -3.05 5.70
N LYS A 194 -29.00 -4.28 5.23
CA LYS A 194 -30.21 -4.61 4.48
C LYS A 194 -30.65 -6.03 4.82
N ASN A 195 -31.94 -6.26 5.09
CA ASN A 195 -32.51 -7.58 5.38
C ASN A 195 -31.74 -8.36 6.47
N ASN A 196 -31.43 -7.71 7.60
CA ASN A 196 -30.65 -8.28 8.70
C ASN A 196 -29.24 -8.80 8.31
N LYS A 197 -28.69 -8.34 7.19
CA LYS A 197 -27.34 -8.64 6.72
C LYS A 197 -26.54 -7.36 6.57
N LEU A 198 -25.26 -7.44 6.91
CA LEU A 198 -24.30 -6.36 6.74
C LEU A 198 -23.65 -6.60 5.41
N PHE A 199 -23.81 -5.65 4.52
CA PHE A 199 -23.09 -5.59 3.26
C PHE A 199 -21.93 -4.63 3.42
N TYR A 200 -20.78 -4.95 2.85
CA TYR A 200 -19.63 -4.06 2.89
C TYR A 200 -18.77 -4.16 1.64
N PHE A 201 -18.22 -3.01 1.28
CA PHE A 201 -17.15 -2.85 0.31
C PHE A 201 -15.89 -2.52 1.08
N ASP A 202 -14.87 -3.34 0.92
CA ASP A 202 -13.54 -3.10 1.49
C ASP A 202 -12.59 -2.67 0.37
N ASN A 203 -11.34 -2.36 0.68
CA ASN A 203 -10.32 -2.11 -0.34
C ASN A 203 -10.21 -3.31 -1.31
N LYS A 204 -9.94 -3.03 -2.58
CA LYS A 204 -9.76 -4.04 -3.63
C LYS A 204 -8.71 -5.06 -3.21
N GLN A 205 -8.97 -6.33 -3.50
CA GLN A 205 -8.10 -7.41 -3.03
C GLN A 205 -6.64 -7.21 -3.46
N GLY A 206 -5.73 -7.29 -2.49
CA GLY A 206 -4.30 -7.08 -2.71
C GLY A 206 -3.85 -5.61 -2.65
N TYR A 207 -4.76 -4.66 -2.45
CA TYR A 207 -4.47 -3.25 -2.24
C TYR A 207 -4.71 -2.85 -0.78
N SER A 208 -3.92 -1.90 -0.29
CA SER A 208 -4.05 -1.32 1.06
C SER A 208 -4.75 0.04 1.08
N GLY A 209 -5.43 0.40 -0.01
CA GLY A 209 -6.19 1.63 -0.13
C GLY A 209 -5.54 2.64 -1.07
N TYR A 210 -5.81 3.92 -0.81
CA TYR A 210 -5.39 5.05 -1.61
C TYR A 210 -4.19 5.76 -0.97
N ILE A 211 -3.12 5.96 -1.72
CA ILE A 211 -1.93 6.67 -1.26
C ILE A 211 -1.85 8.04 -1.93
N ILE A 212 -1.75 9.08 -1.11
CA ILE A 212 -1.41 10.44 -1.53
C ILE A 212 0.11 10.57 -1.34
N GLN A 213 0.86 10.39 -2.41
CA GLN A 213 2.33 10.48 -2.42
C GLN A 213 2.79 11.50 -3.45
N LYS A 214 2.25 11.45 -4.66
CA LYS A 214 2.64 12.32 -5.78
C LYS A 214 2.42 13.80 -5.46
N PHE A 215 1.33 14.12 -4.76
CA PHE A 215 1.09 15.47 -4.27
C PHE A 215 2.24 15.98 -3.40
N PHE A 216 2.73 15.17 -2.45
CA PHE A 216 3.83 15.54 -1.57
C PHE A 216 5.18 15.57 -2.30
N GLU A 217 5.39 14.71 -3.29
CA GLU A 217 6.55 14.81 -4.19
C GLU A 217 6.56 16.13 -4.95
N ASN A 218 5.42 16.54 -5.52
CA ASN A 218 5.31 17.80 -6.26
C ASN A 218 5.43 19.01 -5.31
N PHE A 219 4.88 18.92 -4.10
CA PHE A 219 5.05 19.92 -3.05
C PHE A 219 6.53 20.13 -2.71
N ASP A 220 7.28 19.03 -2.54
CA ASP A 220 8.72 19.04 -2.31
C ASP A 220 9.49 19.76 -3.44
N VAL A 221 9.10 19.48 -4.69
CA VAL A 221 9.70 20.11 -5.87
C VAL A 221 9.47 21.62 -5.86
N GLU A 222 8.25 22.07 -5.56
CA GLU A 222 7.93 23.51 -5.51
C GLU A 222 8.63 24.22 -4.35
N ILE A 223 8.70 23.59 -3.17
CA ILE A 223 9.46 24.11 -2.02
C ILE A 223 10.92 24.37 -2.41
N ARG A 224 11.54 23.44 -3.14
CA ARG A 224 12.94 23.56 -3.56
C ARG A 224 13.13 24.66 -4.61
N LYS A 225 12.24 24.75 -5.60
CA LYS A 225 12.27 25.80 -6.63
C LYS A 225 12.21 27.20 -6.02
N GLU A 226 11.41 27.39 -4.97
CA GLU A 226 11.20 28.69 -4.33
C GLU A 226 12.17 28.95 -3.17
N ASN A 227 13.08 28.01 -2.88
CA ASN A 227 14.05 28.04 -1.79
C ASN A 227 13.41 28.35 -0.42
N LEU A 228 12.26 27.73 -0.13
CA LEU A 228 11.44 28.06 1.04
C LEU A 228 12.04 27.64 2.37
N LYS A 229 12.97 26.67 2.38
CA LYS A 229 13.62 26.20 3.61
C LYS A 229 14.40 27.28 4.36
N ASN A 230 14.83 28.32 3.65
CA ASN A 230 15.61 29.43 4.22
C ASN A 230 14.75 30.69 4.46
N LYS A 231 13.41 30.56 4.39
CA LYS A 231 12.48 31.68 4.52
C LYS A 231 11.53 31.46 5.69
N ASN A 232 11.00 32.56 6.22
CA ASN A 232 9.90 32.49 7.16
C ASN A 232 8.59 32.24 6.40
N VAL A 233 8.12 31.00 6.42
CA VAL A 233 6.92 30.55 5.69
C VAL A 233 5.77 30.42 6.67
N ASN A 234 4.67 31.11 6.38
CA ASN A 234 3.40 30.93 7.05
C ASN A 234 2.53 29.95 6.25
N VAL A 235 1.95 28.97 6.92
CA VAL A 235 0.99 28.04 6.32
C VAL A 235 -0.40 28.58 6.59
N LEU A 236 -1.14 28.90 5.53
CA LEU A 236 -2.47 29.48 5.65
C LEU A 236 -3.55 28.39 5.74
N GLU A 237 -3.36 27.30 5.01
CA GLU A 237 -4.31 26.19 4.96
C GLU A 237 -3.57 24.91 4.53
N ALA A 238 -3.84 23.78 5.20
CA ALA A 238 -3.32 22.48 4.80
C ALA A 238 -4.30 21.37 5.17
N PHE A 239 -4.93 20.73 4.18
CA PHE A 239 -5.89 19.65 4.45
C PHE A 239 -5.88 18.56 3.38
N ILE A 240 -6.40 17.40 3.79
CA ILE A 240 -6.81 16.31 2.91
C ILE A 240 -8.26 15.96 3.27
N SER A 241 -9.13 15.80 2.28
CA SER A 241 -10.49 15.32 2.48
C SER A 241 -10.84 14.22 1.50
N SER A 242 -11.74 13.34 1.92
CA SER A 242 -12.36 12.34 1.05
C SER A 242 -13.87 12.51 1.04
N THR A 243 -14.45 12.42 -0.15
CA THR A 243 -15.90 12.46 -0.38
C THR A 243 -16.32 11.17 -1.05
N ILE A 244 -17.46 10.63 -0.60
CA ILE A 244 -18.11 9.47 -1.21
C ILE A 244 -19.45 9.90 -1.79
N GLU A 245 -19.71 9.45 -3.01
CA GLU A 245 -21.00 9.55 -3.68
C GLU A 245 -21.57 8.14 -3.84
N LEU A 246 -22.80 7.96 -3.39
CA LEU A 246 -23.56 6.73 -3.41
C LEU A 246 -24.78 6.88 -4.32
N ASN A 247 -25.38 5.76 -4.69
CA ASN A 247 -26.73 5.77 -5.27
C ASN A 247 -27.79 6.22 -4.23
N GLU A 248 -29.00 6.51 -4.70
CA GLU A 248 -30.08 7.02 -3.83
C GLU A 248 -30.46 6.04 -2.71
N SER A 249 -30.37 4.73 -2.97
CA SER A 249 -30.64 3.71 -1.96
C SER A 249 -29.49 3.51 -0.96
N LEU A 250 -28.37 4.22 -1.11
CA LEU A 250 -27.17 4.08 -0.28
C LEU A 250 -26.69 2.62 -0.21
N THR A 251 -26.62 1.95 -1.36
CA THR A 251 -26.16 0.55 -1.45
C THR A 251 -24.98 0.38 -2.39
N GLU A 252 -24.71 1.35 -3.25
CA GLU A 252 -23.69 1.28 -4.28
C GLU A 252 -22.84 2.54 -4.27
N ILE A 253 -21.52 2.37 -4.39
CA ILE A 253 -20.55 3.46 -4.49
C ILE A 253 -20.45 3.90 -5.93
N LYS A 254 -20.90 5.12 -6.22
CA LYS A 254 -20.77 5.75 -7.55
C LYS A 254 -19.41 6.41 -7.70
N LYS A 255 -18.97 7.11 -6.66
CA LYS A 255 -17.77 7.93 -6.72
C LYS A 255 -17.04 7.96 -5.40
N ILE A 256 -15.71 7.95 -5.46
CA ILE A 256 -14.86 8.38 -4.35
C ILE A 256 -13.90 9.43 -4.90
N THR A 257 -13.73 10.54 -4.19
CA THR A 257 -12.73 11.55 -4.53
C THR A 257 -11.91 11.93 -3.31
N PHE A 258 -10.64 12.25 -3.55
CA PHE A 258 -9.73 12.84 -2.58
C PHE A 258 -9.33 14.23 -3.05
N ASP A 259 -9.50 15.20 -2.17
CA ASP A 259 -9.11 16.59 -2.38
C ASP A 259 -8.00 16.93 -1.38
N THR A 260 -6.88 17.45 -1.88
CA THR A 260 -5.73 17.87 -1.08
C THR A 260 -5.39 19.31 -1.42
N LYS A 261 -5.11 20.13 -0.39
CA LYS A 261 -4.71 21.53 -0.57
C LYS A 261 -3.65 21.91 0.46
N ILE A 262 -2.62 22.62 0.01
CA ILE A 262 -1.68 23.35 0.86
C ILE A 262 -1.54 24.78 0.32
N THR A 263 -1.69 25.77 1.19
CA THR A 263 -1.47 27.19 0.87
C THR A 263 -0.39 27.75 1.78
N LEU A 264 0.68 28.27 1.17
CA LEU A 264 1.81 28.88 1.83
C LEU A 264 1.89 30.37 1.52
N LYS A 265 2.37 31.17 2.46
CA LYS A 265 2.67 32.60 2.32
C LYS A 265 4.06 32.89 2.86
N TYR A 266 4.89 33.59 2.09
CA TYR A 266 6.23 34.01 2.53
C TYR A 266 6.57 35.39 1.97
N GLU A 267 7.37 36.13 2.73
CA GLU A 267 7.89 37.45 2.33
C GLU A 267 8.93 37.28 1.21
N ILE A 268 8.90 38.15 0.21
CA ILE A 268 9.88 38.21 -0.89
C ILE A 268 10.71 39.49 -0.85
#